data_AF-A0A2H1WLI2-F1
#
_entry.id   AF-A0A2H1WLI2-F1
#
_cell.length_a   1.000
_cell.length_b   1.000
_cell.length_c   1.000
_cell.angle_alpha   90.00
_cell.angle_beta   90.00
_cell.angle_gamma   90.00
#
_symmetry.space_group_name_H-M   'P 1'
#
loop_
_entity.id
_entity.type
_entity.pdbx_description
1 polymer ?
#
loop_
_entity_poly.entity_id
_entity_poly.type
_entity_poly.pdbx_seq_one_letter_code
_entity_poly.pdbx_strand_id
1 'polypeptide(L)'
;MFGSMIFGMWEKWDQLDGAYFCFISLSSIGFGDFVPGERVYTARIEPSFIICSLYLMLGMALVAMCFNLMQEQVMHYYAGLKRAVKRLGRCKR
;
A
#
# COMPACT_ATOMS: atom_id res chain seq x y z
N MET A 1 9.73 4.80 2.17
CA MET A 1 11.16 5.17 2.29
C MET A 1 11.94 4.17 3.15
N PHE A 2 11.48 3.81 4.36
CA PHE A 2 12.16 2.79 5.18
C PHE A 2 12.38 1.44 4.47
N GLY A 3 11.38 0.92 3.74
CA GLY A 3 11.54 -0.32 2.95
C GLY A 3 12.64 -0.21 1.89
N SER A 4 12.59 0.86 1.08
CA SER A 4 13.61 1.18 0.07
C SER A 4 15.04 1.23 0.65
N MET A 5 15.23 1.83 1.84
CA MET A 5 16.56 1.90 2.47
C MET A 5 17.05 0.53 2.94
N ILE A 6 16.17 -0.30 3.52
CA ILE A 6 16.50 -1.66 3.97
C ILE A 6 16.87 -2.54 2.78
N PHE A 7 16.08 -2.52 1.70
CA PHE A 7 16.39 -3.29 0.49
C PHE A 7 17.62 -2.74 -0.25
N GLY A 8 17.81 -1.42 -0.31
CA GLY A 8 19.01 -0.81 -0.88
C GLY A 8 20.30 -1.26 -0.19
N MET A 9 20.29 -1.41 1.14
CA MET A 9 21.46 -1.91 1.87
C MET A 9 21.73 -3.41 1.67
N TRP A 10 20.70 -4.24 1.48
CA TRP A 10 20.84 -5.69 1.31
C TRP A 10 21.10 -6.13 -0.12
N GLU A 11 20.35 -5.60 -1.07
CA GLU A 11 20.41 -5.96 -2.49
C GLU A 11 21.36 -5.03 -3.29
N LYS A 12 21.93 -4.00 -2.65
CA LYS A 12 22.69 -2.92 -3.31
C LYS A 12 21.89 -2.19 -4.39
N TRP A 13 20.57 -2.09 -4.20
CA TRP A 13 19.71 -1.30 -5.08
C TRP A 13 19.83 0.18 -4.76
N ASP A 14 19.62 1.03 -5.77
CA ASP A 14 19.50 2.46 -5.53
C ASP A 14 18.25 2.77 -4.69
N GLN A 15 18.26 3.89 -3.96
CA GLN A 15 17.12 4.35 -3.18
C GLN A 15 15.88 4.51 -4.07
N LEU A 16 16.06 4.96 -5.33
CA LEU A 16 14.99 5.11 -6.30
C LEU A 16 14.39 3.76 -6.72
N ASP A 17 15.24 2.75 -6.99
CA ASP A 17 14.79 1.40 -7.36
C ASP A 17 14.01 0.74 -6.21
N GLY A 18 14.52 0.88 -4.98
CA GLY A 18 13.83 0.37 -3.80
C GLY A 18 12.48 1.08 -3.54
N ALA A 19 12.38 2.37 -3.88
CA ALA A 19 11.12 3.12 -3.75
C ALA A 19 10.14 2.75 -4.86
N TYR A 20 10.63 2.56 -6.08
CA TYR A 20 9.87 2.04 -7.21
C TYR A 20 9.26 0.69 -6.89
N PHE A 21 10.08 -0.28 -6.45
CA PHE A 21 9.65 -1.60 -6.00
C PHE A 21 8.53 -1.52 -4.95
N CYS A 22 8.75 -0.75 -3.88
CA CYS A 22 7.73 -0.59 -2.83
C CYS A 22 6.42 -0.03 -3.38
N PHE A 23 6.47 0.95 -4.29
CA PHE A 23 5.28 1.56 -4.85
C PHE A 23 4.52 0.59 -5.77
N ILE A 24 5.20 -0.10 -6.69
CA ILE A 24 4.54 -1.04 -7.63
C ILE A 24 3.94 -2.24 -6.91
N SER A 25 4.56 -2.71 -5.82
CA SER A 25 4.04 -3.82 -5.03
C SER A 25 2.83 -3.40 -4.18
N LEU A 26 2.89 -2.24 -3.52
CA LEU A 26 1.76 -1.74 -2.70
C LEU A 26 0.58 -1.26 -3.53
N SER A 27 0.82 -0.74 -4.72
CA SER A 27 -0.23 -0.42 -5.69
C SER A 27 -0.81 -1.65 -6.37
N SER A 28 -0.29 -2.86 -6.06
CA SER A 28 -0.65 -4.13 -6.70
C SER A 28 -0.47 -4.18 -8.23
N ILE A 29 0.34 -3.27 -8.79
CA ILE A 29 0.71 -3.30 -10.22
C ILE A 29 1.62 -4.51 -10.50
N GLY A 30 2.64 -4.69 -9.66
CA GLY A 30 3.45 -5.91 -9.62
C GLY A 30 4.14 -6.30 -10.94
N PHE A 31 4.86 -5.38 -11.59
CA PHE A 31 5.59 -5.69 -12.84
C PHE A 31 6.58 -6.85 -12.71
N GLY A 32 7.17 -7.05 -11.52
CA GLY A 32 8.07 -8.18 -11.24
C GLY A 32 9.45 -8.05 -11.87
N ASP A 33 9.83 -6.84 -12.27
CA ASP A 33 11.14 -6.46 -12.81
C ASP A 33 12.21 -6.28 -11.72
N PHE A 34 11.78 -5.97 -10.49
CA PHE A 34 12.63 -5.99 -9.31
C PHE A 34 12.08 -7.00 -8.30
N VAL A 35 12.85 -8.07 -8.04
CA VAL A 35 12.49 -9.08 -7.04
C VAL A 35 13.69 -9.36 -6.14
N PRO A 36 13.52 -9.30 -4.80
CA PRO A 36 14.61 -9.64 -3.89
C PRO A 36 14.95 -11.12 -4.01
N GLY A 37 16.25 -11.43 -4.12
CA GLY A 37 16.78 -12.78 -4.26
C GLY A 37 17.13 -13.21 -5.69
N GLU A 38 16.90 -12.38 -6.70
CA GLU A 38 17.15 -12.75 -8.11
C GLU A 38 18.64 -12.94 -8.44
N ARG A 39 19.54 -12.28 -7.69
CA ARG A 39 20.98 -12.30 -7.97
C ARG A 39 21.72 -13.49 -7.36
N VAL A 40 21.09 -14.25 -6.46
CA VAL A 40 21.74 -15.36 -5.74
C VAL A 40 20.95 -16.64 -6.00
N TYR A 41 21.32 -17.36 -7.06
CA TYR A 41 20.85 -18.72 -7.36
C TYR A 41 21.39 -19.76 -6.36
N THR A 42 21.21 -19.54 -5.06
CA THR A 42 21.43 -20.55 -4.02
C THR A 42 20.09 -21.10 -3.58
N ALA A 43 19.97 -22.42 -3.48
CA ALA A 43 18.75 -23.15 -3.09
C ALA A 43 18.30 -22.91 -1.63
N ARG A 44 18.73 -21.82 -0.98
CA ARG A 44 18.31 -21.41 0.36
C ARG A 44 17.37 -20.22 0.28
N ILE A 45 16.31 -20.26 1.06
CA ILE A 45 15.44 -19.10 1.29
C ILE A 45 16.28 -18.05 2.01
N GLU A 46 16.65 -17.00 1.30
CA GLU A 46 17.38 -15.87 1.88
C GLU A 46 16.43 -15.05 2.79
N PRO A 47 16.90 -14.57 3.95
CA PRO A 47 16.09 -13.79 4.89
C PRO A 47 15.50 -12.53 4.24
N SER A 48 16.11 -12.02 3.18
CA SER A 48 15.62 -10.91 2.35
C SER A 48 14.21 -11.13 1.79
N PHE A 49 13.89 -12.35 1.36
CA PHE A 49 12.57 -12.67 0.79
C PHE A 49 11.49 -12.68 1.87
N ILE A 50 11.80 -13.30 3.03
CA ILE A 50 10.88 -13.35 4.17
C ILE A 50 10.56 -11.93 4.66
N ILE A 51 11.58 -11.10 4.85
CA ILE A 51 11.39 -9.72 5.30
C ILE A 51 10.67 -8.87 4.26
N CYS A 52 10.92 -9.10 2.97
CA CYS A 52 10.14 -8.49 1.90
C CYS A 52 8.66 -8.84 1.98
N SER A 53 8.32 -10.13 2.09
CA SER A 53 6.93 -10.55 2.20
C SER A 53 6.24 -9.93 3.42
N LEU A 54 6.89 -9.92 4.59
CA LEU A 54 6.34 -9.31 5.81
C LEU A 54 6.14 -7.79 5.66
N TYR A 55 7.10 -7.09 5.05
CA TYR A 55 7.01 -5.66 4.79
C TYR A 55 5.84 -5.34 3.85
N LEU A 56 5.70 -6.09 2.76
CA LEU A 56 4.60 -5.91 1.79
C LEU A 56 3.25 -6.24 2.40
N MET A 57 3.14 -7.32 3.19
CA MET A 57 1.91 -7.66 3.91
C MET A 57 1.49 -6.55 4.88
N LEU A 58 2.43 -6.01 5.65
CA LEU A 58 2.17 -4.90 6.56
C LEU A 58 1.73 -3.64 5.81
N GLY A 59 2.43 -3.29 4.72
CA GLY A 59 2.09 -2.12 3.90
C GLY A 59 0.71 -2.24 3.25
N MET A 60 0.38 -3.42 2.72
CA MET A 60 -0.96 -3.71 2.16
C MET A 60 -2.05 -3.59 3.22
N ALA A 61 -1.82 -4.10 4.43
CA ALA A 61 -2.77 -3.99 5.53
C ALA A 61 -3.01 -2.52 5.94
N LEU A 62 -1.95 -1.70 6.00
CA LEU A 62 -2.07 -0.27 6.27
C LEU A 62 -2.86 0.45 5.18
N VAL A 63 -2.56 0.17 3.90
CA VAL A 63 -3.30 0.75 2.77
C VAL A 63 -4.79 0.37 2.83
N ALA A 64 -5.10 -0.90 3.11
CA ALA A 64 -6.47 -1.36 3.28
C ALA A 64 -7.20 -0.66 4.43
N MET A 65 -6.54 -0.48 5.58
CA MET A 65 -7.09 0.26 6.72
C MET A 65 -7.33 1.73 6.38
N CYS A 66 -6.39 2.39 5.67
CA CYS A 66 -6.58 3.75 5.19
C CYS A 66 -7.81 3.84 4.26
N PHE A 67 -7.98 2.91 3.33
CA PHE A 67 -9.16 2.88 2.46
C PHE A 67 -10.46 2.67 3.25
N ASN A 68 -10.47 1.77 4.23
CA ASN A 68 -11.63 1.56 5.10
C ASN A 68 -12.01 2.84 5.85
N LEU A 69 -11.03 3.54 6.43
CA LEU A 69 -11.26 4.82 7.11
C LEU A 69 -11.79 5.89 6.15
N MET A 70 -11.22 6.01 4.95
CA MET A 70 -11.69 6.97 3.95
C MET A 70 -13.14 6.67 3.54
N GLN A 71 -13.50 5.40 3.36
CA GLN A 71 -14.87 4.99 3.06
C GLN A 71 -15.83 5.36 4.19
N GLU A 72 -15.44 5.13 5.45
CA GLU A 72 -16.26 5.48 6.61
C GLU A 72 -16.52 7.00 6.70
N GLN A 73 -15.48 7.81 6.49
CA GLN A 73 -15.62 9.27 6.45
C GLN A 73 -16.57 9.70 5.32
N VAL A 74 -16.37 9.19 4.11
CA VAL A 74 -17.24 9.50 2.96
C VAL A 74 -18.70 9.12 3.25
N MET A 75 -18.94 7.96 3.85
CA MET A 75 -20.28 7.53 4.24
C MET A 75 -20.91 8.45 5.30
N HIS A 76 -20.11 8.94 6.25
CA HIS A 76 -20.57 9.89 7.26
C HIS A 76 -20.95 11.25 6.63
N TYR A 77 -20.10 11.79 5.74
CA TYR A 77 -20.39 13.00 4.97
C TYR A 77 -21.65 12.82 4.09
N TYR A 78 -21.77 11.69 3.40
CA TYR A 78 -22.92 11.37 2.56
C TYR A 78 -24.22 11.26 3.38
N ALA A 79 -24.18 10.62 4.55
CA ALA A 79 -25.34 10.54 5.44
C ALA A 79 -25.78 11.93 5.94
N GLY A 80 -24.84 12.81 6.25
CA GLY A 80 -25.10 14.21 6.60
C GLY A 80 -25.78 14.97 5.46
N LEU A 81 -25.22 14.86 4.25
CA LEU A 81 -25.78 15.48 3.05
C LEU A 81 -27.20 14.97 2.76
N LYS A 82 -27.43 13.65 2.83
CA LYS A 82 -28.76 13.04 2.63
C LYS A 82 -29.80 13.59 3.62
N ARG A 83 -29.42 13.81 4.88
CA ARG A 83 -30.29 14.41 5.90
C ARG A 83 -30.57 15.88 5.59
N ALA A 84 -29.57 16.66 5.18
CA ALA A 84 -29.74 18.06 4.78
C ALA A 84 -30.66 18.22 3.57
N VAL A 85 -30.46 17.40 2.52
CA VAL A 85 -31.30 17.36 1.32
C VAL A 85 -32.74 16.99 1.68
N LYS A 86 -32.95 15.98 2.54
CA LYS A 86 -34.31 15.60 2.99
C LYS A 86 -35.02 16.72 3.75
N ARG A 87 -34.29 17.53 4.53
CA ARG A 87 -34.85 18.70 5.22
C ARG A 87 -35.22 19.83 4.25
N LEU A 88 -34.34 20.16 3.30
CA LEU A 88 -34.62 21.15 2.25
C LEU A 88 -35.82 20.73 1.39
N GLY A 89 -35.92 19.45 1.03
CA GLY A 89 -37.06 18.91 0.28
C GLY A 89 -38.40 18.94 1.03
N ARG A 90 -38.39 18.89 2.38
CA ARG A 90 -39.59 19.07 3.21
C ARG A 90 -39.99 20.54 3.39
N CYS A 91 -39.05 21.49 3.35
CA CYS A 91 -39.34 22.91 3.49
C CYS A 91 -39.85 23.56 2.19
N LYS A 92 -39.63 22.91 1.04
CA LYS A 92 -40.03 23.40 -0.29
C LYS A 92 -41.39 22.85 -0.75
N ARG A 93 -42.08 22.05 0.08
CA ARG A 93 -43.41 21.50 -0.17
C ARG A 93 -44.39 22.04 0.86
#